data_AF-A0A1F9W7T9-F1
#
_entry.id   AF-A0A1F9W7T9-F1
#
_cell.length_a   1.000
_cell.length_b   1.000
_cell.length_c   1.000
_cell.angle_alpha   90.00
_cell.angle_beta   90.00
_cell.angle_gamma   90.00
#
_symmetry.space_group_name_H-M   'P 1'
#
loop_
_entity.id
_entity.type
_entity.pdbx_description
1 polymer ?
#
loop_
_entity_poly.entity_id
_entity_poly.type
_entity_poly.pdbx_seq_one_letter_code
_entity_poly.pdbx_strand_id
1 'polypeptide(L)'
;MGGMLLSITPYGIRKIILEQSKRANVGHIGSALSVADVMAALYCGVIKAFRTKEPERDRFILSKGHAALALYAALYLRGFISRLELDSFCADGSALGVHPESSLGCVDFSTGSLGQGLSMAAGAALAARLQNSPRRVFALLSDGECNEGSVWEAAMFAAHHKLSNLTAIVDLNGQQAFGYTEEVLSMTPMAERWRAVKWDVIEADGHDVAALAAALAAPPADRPRVIVARTIFGRGVEFMEGKIKWHYWPMSDEEYALAISCIEKLK
;
A
#
# COMPACT_ATOMS: atom_id res chain seq x y z
N MET A 1 -18.70 18.47 -12.47
CA MET A 1 -19.78 17.74 -11.76
C MET A 1 -19.20 17.19 -10.48
N GLY A 2 -19.60 17.73 -9.34
CA GLY A 2 -19.13 17.29 -8.02
C GLY A 2 -19.71 15.93 -7.69
N GLY A 3 -18.93 14.87 -7.86
CA GLY A 3 -19.25 13.57 -7.27
C GLY A 3 -19.17 13.69 -5.75
N MET A 4 -20.12 13.09 -5.03
CA MET A 4 -19.99 12.86 -3.59
C MET A 4 -18.62 12.22 -3.33
N LEU A 5 -17.76 12.90 -2.59
CA LEU A 5 -16.60 12.26 -1.97
C LEU A 5 -17.18 11.20 -1.03
N LEU A 6 -17.03 9.93 -1.39
CA LEU A 6 -17.38 8.84 -0.48
C LEU A 6 -16.41 8.90 0.70
N SER A 7 -16.92 8.76 1.92
CA SER A 7 -16.05 8.70 3.10
C SER A 7 -15.10 7.52 2.95
N ILE A 8 -13.80 7.80 2.87
CA ILE A 8 -12.80 6.74 2.83
C ILE A 8 -12.69 6.09 4.21
N THR A 9 -13.01 4.81 4.26
CA THR A 9 -12.95 4.00 5.48
C THR A 9 -12.31 2.66 5.16
N PRO A 10 -11.69 1.99 6.15
CA PRO A 10 -11.15 0.65 5.93
C PRO A 10 -12.22 -0.34 5.46
N TYR A 11 -13.44 -0.26 6.02
CA TYR A 11 -14.60 -1.04 5.58
C TYR A 11 -14.90 -0.82 4.09
N GLY A 12 -14.99 0.43 3.64
CA GLY A 12 -15.27 0.76 2.24
C GLY A 12 -14.21 0.20 1.29
N ILE A 13 -12.93 0.28 1.67
CA ILE A 13 -11.82 -0.28 0.89
C ILE A 13 -11.94 -1.80 0.80
N ARG A 14 -12.14 -2.50 1.94
CA ARG A 14 -12.31 -3.96 1.97
C ARG A 14 -13.48 -4.44 1.12
N LYS A 15 -14.62 -3.73 1.18
CA LYS A 15 -15.79 -4.05 0.38
C LYS A 15 -15.48 -4.03 -1.12
N ILE A 16 -14.81 -2.97 -1.59
CA ILE A 16 -14.41 -2.84 -3.00
C ILE A 16 -13.42 -3.93 -3.41
N ILE A 17 -12.43 -4.25 -2.55
CA ILE A 17 -11.47 -5.32 -2.81
C ILE A 17 -12.21 -6.64 -3.07
N LEU A 18 -13.15 -7.01 -2.20
CA LEU A 18 -13.92 -8.25 -2.33
C LEU A 18 -14.81 -8.23 -3.58
N GLU A 19 -15.53 -7.14 -3.82
CA GLU A 19 -16.41 -6.97 -4.99
C GLU A 19 -15.62 -7.11 -6.31
N GLN A 20 -14.50 -6.41 -6.45
CA GLN A 20 -13.74 -6.37 -7.71
C GLN A 20 -12.89 -7.62 -7.92
N SER A 21 -12.30 -8.19 -6.86
CA SER A 21 -11.63 -9.49 -6.96
C SER A 21 -12.60 -10.58 -7.42
N LYS A 22 -13.81 -10.62 -6.85
CA LYS A 22 -14.83 -11.58 -7.24
C LYS A 22 -15.27 -11.40 -8.68
N ARG A 23 -15.57 -10.16 -9.10
CA ARG A 23 -15.98 -9.84 -10.48
C ARG A 23 -14.91 -10.24 -11.50
N ALA A 24 -13.64 -9.90 -11.23
CA ALA A 24 -12.54 -10.19 -12.14
C ALA A 24 -12.04 -11.63 -12.06
N ASN A 25 -12.45 -12.39 -11.04
CA ASN A 25 -11.96 -13.74 -10.75
C ASN A 25 -10.43 -13.79 -10.57
N VAL A 26 -9.87 -12.82 -9.84
CA VAL A 26 -8.42 -12.65 -9.60
C VAL A 26 -8.10 -12.71 -8.10
N GLY A 27 -6.95 -13.29 -7.74
CA GLY A 27 -6.43 -13.40 -6.37
C GLY A 27 -5.81 -12.13 -5.78
N HIS A 28 -4.77 -12.30 -4.96
CA HIS A 28 -4.12 -11.26 -4.13
C HIS A 28 -5.02 -10.55 -3.11
N ILE A 29 -6.17 -11.16 -2.80
CA ILE A 29 -7.19 -10.63 -1.90
C ILE A 29 -6.59 -10.36 -0.53
N GLY A 30 -5.90 -11.33 0.06
CA GLY A 30 -5.39 -11.18 1.42
C GLY A 30 -4.31 -10.11 1.53
N SER A 31 -3.49 -9.94 0.48
CA SER A 31 -2.49 -8.88 0.42
C SER A 31 -3.14 -7.50 0.31
N ALA A 32 -4.21 -7.35 -0.45
CA ALA A 32 -4.96 -6.09 -0.51
C ALA A 32 -5.71 -5.78 0.80
N LEU A 33 -6.35 -6.79 1.41
CA LEU A 33 -7.09 -6.62 2.67
C LEU A 33 -6.20 -6.21 3.86
N SER A 34 -4.96 -6.71 3.90
CA SER A 34 -4.00 -6.42 4.97
C SER A 34 -3.68 -4.92 5.12
N VAL A 35 -3.70 -4.19 4.02
CA VAL A 35 -3.30 -2.77 3.98
C VAL A 35 -4.49 -1.81 3.90
N ALA A 36 -5.73 -2.28 4.02
CA ALA A 36 -6.91 -1.42 3.89
C ALA A 36 -6.91 -0.25 4.88
N ASP A 37 -6.48 -0.47 6.14
CA ASP A 37 -6.39 0.58 7.16
C ASP A 37 -5.24 1.56 6.88
N VAL A 38 -4.09 1.06 6.41
CA VAL A 38 -2.95 1.88 5.95
C VAL A 38 -3.37 2.78 4.79
N MET A 39 -4.10 2.22 3.82
CA MET A 39 -4.62 2.96 2.68
C MET A 39 -5.66 4.00 3.12
N ALA A 40 -6.54 3.66 4.07
CA ALA A 40 -7.46 4.63 4.66
C ALA A 40 -6.69 5.77 5.35
N ALA A 41 -5.67 5.47 6.17
CA ALA A 41 -4.87 6.49 6.87
C ALA A 41 -4.11 7.42 5.91
N LEU A 42 -3.50 6.87 4.86
CA LEU A 42 -2.83 7.66 3.82
C LEU A 42 -3.80 8.58 3.08
N TYR A 43 -4.94 8.03 2.67
CA TYR A 43 -5.91 8.73 1.82
C TYR A 43 -7.03 9.41 2.62
N CYS A 44 -7.03 9.45 3.96
CA CYS A 44 -8.00 10.23 4.75
C CYS A 44 -7.57 11.68 4.99
N GLY A 45 -6.43 12.10 4.45
CA GLY A 45 -5.96 13.49 4.55
C GLY A 45 -4.44 13.65 4.67
N VAL A 46 -3.70 12.56 4.89
CA VAL A 46 -2.23 12.60 4.92
C VAL A 46 -1.68 13.01 3.57
N ILE A 47 -2.03 12.30 2.50
CA ILE A 47 -1.50 12.60 1.18
C ILE A 47 -2.19 13.85 0.61
N LYS A 48 -1.39 14.88 0.33
CA LYS A 48 -1.86 16.16 -0.22
C LYS A 48 -1.80 16.15 -1.72
N ALA A 49 -2.90 16.57 -2.34
CA ALA A 49 -3.08 16.69 -3.79
C ALA A 49 -2.86 15.37 -4.55
N PHE A 50 -3.81 14.96 -5.38
CA PHE A 50 -3.67 13.71 -6.17
C PHE A 50 -4.10 13.88 -7.61
N ARG A 51 -4.42 15.13 -8.03
CA ARG A 51 -4.68 15.37 -9.44
C ARG A 51 -3.37 15.25 -10.21
N THR A 52 -3.46 14.54 -11.32
CA THR A 52 -2.36 13.99 -12.12
C THR A 52 -1.36 15.04 -12.63
N LYS A 53 -1.72 16.33 -12.62
CA LYS A 53 -0.93 17.43 -13.17
C LYS A 53 -0.33 18.39 -12.14
N GLU A 54 -0.53 18.16 -10.85
CA GLU A 54 -0.01 19.06 -9.82
C GLU A 54 1.47 18.71 -9.51
N PRO A 55 2.46 19.55 -9.86
CA PRO A 55 3.87 19.20 -9.72
C PRO A 55 4.27 18.93 -8.26
N GLU A 56 3.68 19.72 -7.35
CA GLU A 56 3.94 19.75 -5.91
C GLU A 56 3.15 18.72 -5.10
N ARG A 57 2.40 17.84 -5.76
CA ARG A 57 1.62 16.83 -5.06
C ARG A 57 2.51 15.80 -4.37
N ASP A 58 2.03 15.27 -3.25
CA ASP A 58 2.70 14.14 -2.62
C ASP A 58 2.69 12.93 -3.58
N ARG A 59 3.74 12.10 -3.52
CA ARG A 59 3.88 10.89 -4.34
C ARG A 59 3.64 9.66 -3.49
N PHE A 60 2.88 8.70 -4.00
CA PHE A 60 2.66 7.40 -3.37
C PHE A 60 3.04 6.29 -4.33
N ILE A 61 3.88 5.38 -3.85
CA ILE A 61 4.35 4.22 -4.59
C ILE A 61 3.89 2.97 -3.84
N LEU A 62 3.05 2.16 -4.48
CA LEU A 62 2.69 0.84 -3.97
C LEU A 62 3.76 -0.17 -4.41
N SER A 63 4.86 -0.25 -3.66
CA SER A 63 5.99 -1.14 -3.95
C SER A 63 5.56 -2.62 -3.98
N LYS A 64 4.73 -3.02 -3.01
CA LYS A 64 4.00 -4.30 -3.02
C LYS A 64 2.85 -4.30 -4.03
N GLY A 65 3.18 -4.13 -5.31
CA GLY A 65 2.24 -3.82 -6.39
C GLY A 65 1.06 -4.78 -6.49
N HIS A 66 1.21 -6.05 -6.10
CA HIS A 66 0.13 -7.04 -6.11
C HIS A 66 -1.04 -6.71 -5.15
N ALA A 67 -0.90 -5.72 -4.25
CA ALA A 67 -2.01 -5.14 -3.48
C ALA A 67 -2.78 -4.02 -4.23
N ALA A 68 -2.67 -3.96 -5.57
CA ALA A 68 -3.22 -2.90 -6.41
C ALA A 68 -4.70 -2.57 -6.13
N LEU A 69 -5.53 -3.58 -5.87
CA LEU A 69 -6.94 -3.40 -5.55
C LEU A 69 -7.19 -2.48 -4.35
N ALA A 70 -6.31 -2.49 -3.34
CA ALA A 70 -6.43 -1.56 -2.21
C ALA A 70 -6.15 -0.11 -2.62
N LEU A 71 -5.20 0.10 -3.53
CA LEU A 71 -4.92 1.40 -4.15
C LEU A 71 -6.10 1.87 -5.01
N TYR A 72 -6.61 1.01 -5.89
CA TYR A 72 -7.75 1.38 -6.75
C TYR A 72 -9.00 1.69 -5.94
N ALA A 73 -9.27 0.92 -4.88
CA ALA A 73 -10.36 1.21 -3.95
C ALA A 73 -10.21 2.59 -3.29
N ALA A 74 -9.01 2.92 -2.79
CA ALA A 74 -8.74 4.23 -2.20
C ALA A 74 -8.89 5.37 -3.24
N LEU A 75 -8.39 5.16 -4.46
CA LEU A 75 -8.52 6.12 -5.56
C LEU A 75 -9.99 6.34 -5.96
N TYR A 76 -10.80 5.28 -6.02
CA TYR A 76 -12.23 5.37 -6.31
C TYR A 76 -12.99 6.12 -5.21
N LEU A 77 -12.77 5.77 -3.95
CA LEU A 77 -13.44 6.43 -2.81
C LEU A 77 -13.10 7.92 -2.72
N ARG A 78 -11.88 8.29 -3.15
CA ARG A 78 -11.45 9.69 -3.25
C ARG A 78 -11.86 10.39 -4.54
N GLY A 79 -12.56 9.70 -5.45
CA GLY A 79 -13.11 10.25 -6.68
C GLY A 79 -12.08 10.46 -7.80
N PHE A 80 -10.95 9.77 -7.76
CA PHE A 80 -9.91 9.86 -8.81
C PHE A 80 -10.15 8.94 -9.99
N ILE A 81 -10.84 7.83 -9.75
CA ILE A 81 -11.32 6.94 -10.81
C ILE A 81 -12.83 6.80 -10.67
N SER A 82 -13.50 6.66 -11.80
CA SER A 82 -14.93 6.43 -11.89
C SER A 82 -15.29 4.99 -11.53
N ARG A 83 -16.57 4.75 -11.28
CA ARG A 83 -17.08 3.39 -11.09
C ARG A 83 -16.88 2.52 -12.35
N LEU A 84 -17.04 3.11 -13.53
CA LEU A 84 -16.82 2.44 -14.81
C LEU A 84 -15.37 1.97 -14.97
N GLU A 85 -14.40 2.83 -14.62
CA GLU A 85 -12.98 2.44 -14.63
C GLU A 85 -12.72 1.32 -13.61
N LEU A 86 -13.22 1.45 -12.38
CA LEU A 86 -13.07 0.43 -11.34
C LEU A 86 -13.64 -0.94 -11.77
N ASP A 87 -14.83 -0.94 -12.35
CA ASP A 87 -15.50 -2.15 -12.86
C ASP A 87 -14.80 -2.75 -14.09
N SER A 88 -13.77 -2.09 -14.64
CA SER A 88 -12.92 -2.64 -15.70
C SER A 88 -11.68 -3.37 -15.17
N PHE A 89 -11.44 -3.42 -13.86
CA PHE A 89 -10.26 -4.08 -13.27
C PHE A 89 -10.00 -5.48 -13.87
N CYS A 90 -8.77 -5.70 -14.34
CA CYS A 90 -8.31 -6.91 -15.04
C CYS A 90 -9.09 -7.32 -16.31
N ALA A 91 -9.89 -6.43 -16.90
CA ALA A 91 -10.47 -6.64 -18.23
C ALA A 91 -9.50 -6.17 -19.33
N ASP A 92 -9.65 -6.72 -20.53
CA ASP A 92 -8.86 -6.32 -21.70
C ASP A 92 -8.99 -4.81 -21.98
N GLY A 93 -7.85 -4.15 -22.16
CA GLY A 93 -7.79 -2.70 -22.40
C GLY A 93 -8.01 -1.83 -21.16
N SER A 94 -8.17 -2.42 -19.97
CA SER A 94 -8.24 -1.67 -18.71
C SER A 94 -6.88 -1.11 -18.32
N ALA A 95 -6.88 0.11 -17.75
CA ALA A 95 -5.72 0.67 -17.07
C ALA A 95 -5.52 0.13 -15.63
N LEU A 96 -6.46 -0.70 -15.14
CA LEU A 96 -6.45 -1.26 -13.80
C LEU A 96 -6.07 -2.75 -13.85
N GLY A 97 -4.77 -3.03 -13.97
CA GLY A 97 -4.23 -4.39 -13.93
C GLY A 97 -4.01 -4.92 -12.51
N VAL A 98 -3.55 -6.18 -12.39
CA VAL A 98 -3.18 -6.82 -11.10
C VAL A 98 -2.09 -6.04 -10.36
N HIS A 99 -1.29 -5.27 -11.12
CA HIS A 99 -0.31 -4.34 -10.61
C HIS A 99 -0.62 -2.91 -11.09
N PRO A 100 -0.30 -1.86 -10.32
CA PRO A 100 -0.45 -0.47 -10.75
C PRO A 100 0.43 -0.16 -11.94
N GLU A 101 -0.13 0.58 -12.89
CA GLU A 101 0.58 1.09 -14.06
C GLU A 101 0.54 2.62 -14.08
N SER A 102 1.64 3.25 -14.49
CA SER A 102 1.73 4.71 -14.63
C SER A 102 0.88 5.29 -15.76
N SER A 103 0.30 4.43 -16.62
CA SER A 103 -0.70 4.81 -17.62
C SER A 103 -1.97 5.36 -16.95
N LEU A 104 -2.28 4.89 -15.72
CA LEU A 104 -3.28 5.50 -14.86
C LEU A 104 -2.69 6.78 -14.26
N GLY A 105 -3.07 7.96 -14.79
CA GLY A 105 -2.35 9.21 -14.51
C GLY A 105 -2.22 9.64 -13.03
N CYS A 106 -2.96 9.04 -12.10
CA CYS A 106 -2.81 9.26 -10.65
C CYS A 106 -1.79 8.31 -9.98
N VAL A 107 -1.15 7.44 -10.74
CA VAL A 107 -0.06 6.53 -10.37
C VAL A 107 1.21 7.02 -11.03
N ASP A 108 2.23 7.35 -10.24
CA ASP A 108 3.51 7.86 -10.77
C ASP A 108 4.38 6.79 -11.42
N PHE A 109 4.32 5.57 -10.89
CA PHE A 109 5.24 4.50 -11.24
C PHE A 109 4.50 3.18 -11.39
N SER A 110 4.78 2.47 -12.48
CA SER A 110 4.39 1.07 -12.60
C SER A 110 5.18 0.22 -11.62
N THR A 111 4.50 -0.69 -10.91
CA THR A 111 5.11 -1.56 -9.89
C THR A 111 4.71 -3.01 -10.14
N GLY A 112 5.22 -3.94 -9.33
CA GLY A 112 4.90 -5.37 -9.41
C GLY A 112 6.13 -6.26 -9.31
N SER A 113 7.24 -5.82 -9.88
CA SER A 113 8.56 -6.37 -9.58
C SER A 113 8.99 -5.87 -8.18
N LEU A 114 9.00 -6.79 -7.21
CA LEU A 114 9.33 -6.48 -5.82
C LEU A 114 10.73 -5.87 -5.70
N GLY A 115 10.91 -4.97 -4.74
CA GLY A 115 12.18 -4.31 -4.42
C GLY A 115 12.45 -3.04 -5.23
N GLN A 116 11.73 -2.81 -6.33
CA GLN A 116 11.95 -1.62 -7.18
C GLN A 116 11.30 -0.35 -6.61
N GLY A 117 10.16 -0.46 -5.91
CA GLY A 117 9.36 0.72 -5.55
C GLY A 117 10.05 1.65 -4.56
N LEU A 118 10.83 1.13 -3.60
CA LEU A 118 11.60 1.99 -2.70
C LEU A 118 12.70 2.77 -3.42
N SER A 119 13.38 2.15 -4.40
CA SER A 119 14.37 2.83 -5.24
C SER A 119 13.73 4.00 -6.02
N MET A 120 12.55 3.77 -6.61
CA MET A 120 11.78 4.82 -7.29
C MET A 120 11.36 5.93 -6.32
N ALA A 121 10.92 5.56 -5.12
CA ALA A 121 10.54 6.52 -4.08
C ALA A 121 11.74 7.37 -3.60
N ALA A 122 12.91 6.77 -3.43
CA ALA A 122 14.13 7.49 -3.10
C ALA A 122 14.55 8.47 -4.20
N GLY A 123 14.45 8.06 -5.47
CA GLY A 123 14.66 8.95 -6.62
C GLY A 123 13.68 10.13 -6.63
N ALA A 124 12.39 9.88 -6.43
CA ALA A 124 11.35 10.92 -6.37
C ALA A 124 11.58 11.91 -5.21
N ALA A 125 12.00 11.40 -4.05
CA ALA A 125 12.29 12.21 -2.87
C ALA A 125 13.53 13.08 -3.08
N LEU A 126 14.58 12.54 -3.70
CA LEU A 126 15.76 13.32 -4.10
C LEU A 126 15.40 14.41 -5.12
N ALA A 127 14.60 14.07 -6.13
CA ALA A 127 14.14 15.02 -7.14
C ALA A 127 13.35 16.18 -6.51
N ALA A 128 12.44 15.89 -5.58
CA ALA A 128 11.71 16.92 -4.83
C ALA A 128 12.66 17.92 -4.16
N ARG A 129 13.68 17.41 -3.47
CA ARG A 129 14.68 18.25 -2.79
C ARG A 129 15.48 19.11 -3.77
N LEU A 130 15.94 18.53 -4.87
CA LEU A 130 16.69 19.27 -5.90
C LEU A 130 15.84 20.39 -6.53
N GLN A 131 14.52 20.21 -6.56
CA GLN A 131 13.55 21.18 -7.07
C GLN A 131 13.09 22.19 -6.00
N ASN A 132 13.57 22.09 -4.76
CA ASN A 132 13.03 22.85 -3.60
C ASN A 132 11.51 22.68 -3.43
N SER A 133 10.98 21.51 -3.81
CA SER A 133 9.58 21.17 -3.72
C SER A 133 9.24 20.68 -2.29
N PRO A 134 8.14 21.15 -1.67
CA PRO A 134 7.67 20.64 -0.38
C PRO A 134 7.03 19.24 -0.45
N ARG A 135 6.93 18.62 -1.63
CA ARG A 135 6.25 17.33 -1.78
C ARG A 135 6.93 16.22 -0.98
N ARG A 136 6.12 15.38 -0.35
CA ARG A 136 6.54 14.16 0.34
C ARG A 136 6.37 12.95 -0.57
N VAL A 137 7.11 11.91 -0.26
CA VAL A 137 7.06 10.64 -0.97
C VAL A 137 6.78 9.53 0.03
N PHE A 138 5.82 8.68 -0.31
CA PHE A 138 5.40 7.53 0.47
C PHE A 138 5.61 6.26 -0.33
N ALA A 139 6.14 5.22 0.28
CA ALA A 139 6.30 3.91 -0.33
C ALA A 139 5.72 2.84 0.58
N LEU A 140 4.78 2.02 0.08
CA LEU A 140 4.23 0.88 0.81
C LEU A 140 4.85 -0.41 0.30
N LEU A 141 5.61 -1.08 1.16
CA LEU A 141 6.30 -2.35 0.92
C LEU A 141 5.61 -3.48 1.69
N SER A 142 5.92 -4.72 1.33
CA SER A 142 5.71 -5.87 2.23
C SER A 142 6.99 -6.28 2.96
N ASP A 143 6.83 -7.00 4.06
CA ASP A 143 7.95 -7.67 4.75
C ASP A 143 8.69 -8.69 3.87
N GLY A 144 7.96 -9.46 3.06
CA GLY A 144 8.55 -10.37 2.06
C GLY A 144 9.34 -9.62 0.98
N GLU A 145 8.87 -8.46 0.54
CA GLU A 145 9.62 -7.60 -0.40
C GLU A 145 10.95 -7.13 0.18
N CYS A 146 11.05 -6.97 1.51
CA CYS A 146 12.31 -6.60 2.16
C CYS A 146 13.38 -7.69 2.09
N ASN A 147 13.10 -8.87 1.53
CA ASN A 147 14.13 -9.85 1.15
C ASN A 147 14.97 -9.39 -0.06
N GLU A 148 14.45 -8.51 -0.91
CA GLU A 148 15.16 -8.01 -2.08
C GLU A 148 16.32 -7.09 -1.69
N GLY A 149 17.51 -7.35 -2.25
CA GLY A 149 18.72 -6.56 -1.96
C GLY A 149 18.57 -5.07 -2.34
N SER A 150 17.81 -4.81 -3.41
CA SER A 150 17.52 -3.46 -3.91
C SER A 150 16.79 -2.58 -2.88
N VAL A 151 15.98 -3.16 -1.99
CA VAL A 151 15.35 -2.43 -0.86
C VAL A 151 16.43 -1.85 0.05
N TRP A 152 17.47 -2.63 0.37
CA TRP A 152 18.53 -2.20 1.27
C TRP A 152 19.51 -1.23 0.62
N GLU A 153 19.78 -1.39 -0.68
CA GLU A 153 20.50 -0.39 -1.47
C GLU A 153 19.79 0.97 -1.43
N ALA A 154 18.48 0.99 -1.70
CA ALA A 154 17.66 2.20 -1.64
C ALA A 154 17.57 2.79 -0.22
N ALA A 155 17.47 1.93 0.80
CA ALA A 155 17.44 2.36 2.19
C ALA A 155 18.75 3.05 2.60
N MET A 156 19.89 2.46 2.26
CA MET A 156 21.22 3.05 2.50
C MET A 156 21.38 4.37 1.73
N PHE A 157 20.96 4.41 0.47
CA PHE A 157 20.99 5.61 -0.36
C PHE A 157 20.16 6.75 0.25
N ALA A 158 18.91 6.49 0.62
CA ALA A 158 18.02 7.50 1.19
C ALA A 158 18.55 8.05 2.52
N ALA A 159 19.16 7.20 3.35
CA ALA A 159 19.77 7.60 4.60
C ALA A 159 21.05 8.44 4.38
N HIS A 160 21.95 8.00 3.49
CA HIS A 160 23.13 8.75 3.09
C HIS A 160 22.76 10.16 2.62
N HIS A 161 21.72 10.22 1.78
CA HIS A 161 21.20 11.48 1.26
C HIS A 161 20.26 12.20 2.21
N LYS A 162 19.98 11.74 3.44
CA LYS A 162 19.07 12.40 4.40
C LYS A 162 17.73 12.80 3.77
N LEU A 163 17.09 11.88 3.05
CA LEU A 163 15.82 12.12 2.36
C LEU A 163 14.64 12.14 3.35
N SER A 164 14.57 13.17 4.20
CA SER A 164 13.55 13.25 5.26
C SER A 164 12.10 13.41 4.76
N ASN A 165 11.93 13.80 3.49
CA ASN A 165 10.65 13.82 2.81
C ASN A 165 10.19 12.44 2.30
N LEU A 166 10.96 11.37 2.52
CA LEU A 166 10.58 9.99 2.22
C LEU A 166 10.09 9.27 3.48
N THR A 167 8.89 8.70 3.40
CA THR A 167 8.32 7.79 4.40
C THR A 167 8.02 6.43 3.77
N ALA A 168 8.69 5.38 4.23
CA ALA A 168 8.34 4.00 3.89
C ALA A 168 7.32 3.45 4.90
N ILE A 169 6.48 2.51 4.45
CA ILE A 169 5.59 1.72 5.28
C ILE A 169 5.88 0.26 4.95
N VAL A 170 6.18 -0.55 5.95
CA VAL A 170 6.33 -2.00 5.80
C VAL A 170 5.07 -2.65 6.36
N ASP A 171 4.32 -3.30 5.47
CA ASP A 171 3.25 -4.22 5.82
C ASP A 171 3.85 -5.51 6.38
N LEU A 172 3.98 -5.58 7.71
CA LEU A 172 4.57 -6.69 8.45
C LEU A 172 3.46 -7.68 8.85
N ASN A 173 3.04 -8.51 7.89
CA ASN A 173 1.95 -9.46 8.03
C ASN A 173 2.42 -10.92 8.23
N GLY A 174 3.72 -11.18 8.12
CA GLY A 174 4.34 -12.48 8.37
C GLY A 174 4.18 -13.50 7.24
N GLN A 175 3.71 -13.09 6.06
CA GLN A 175 3.32 -14.01 4.99
C GLN A 175 3.89 -13.61 3.61
N GLN A 176 4.42 -14.60 2.89
CA GLN A 176 4.83 -14.48 1.49
C GLN A 176 3.88 -15.27 0.56
N ALA A 177 4.27 -15.39 -0.71
CA ALA A 177 3.49 -16.10 -1.73
C ALA A 177 3.27 -17.59 -1.43
N PHE A 178 4.31 -18.28 -0.93
CA PHE A 178 4.31 -19.74 -0.77
C PHE A 178 4.60 -20.22 0.66
N GLY A 179 4.69 -19.32 1.63
CA GLY A 179 4.96 -19.69 3.03
C GLY A 179 4.97 -18.48 3.95
N TYR A 180 5.14 -18.75 5.25
CA TYR A 180 5.30 -17.69 6.25
C TYR A 180 6.73 -17.17 6.22
N THR A 181 6.91 -15.87 6.49
CA THR A 181 8.24 -15.23 6.42
C THR A 181 9.26 -15.91 7.34
N GLU A 182 8.82 -16.42 8.50
CA GLU A 182 9.70 -17.14 9.43
C GLU A 182 10.25 -18.45 8.86
N GLU A 183 9.47 -19.13 7.99
CA GLU A 183 9.84 -20.40 7.37
C GLU A 183 10.61 -20.21 6.06
N VAL A 184 10.31 -19.15 5.31
CA VAL A 184 10.92 -18.87 4.01
C VAL A 184 12.22 -18.08 4.16
N LEU A 185 12.17 -16.87 4.72
CA LEU A 185 13.32 -16.02 4.98
C LEU A 185 12.97 -14.89 5.95
N SER A 186 13.33 -15.10 7.22
CA SER A 186 12.99 -14.16 8.29
C SER A 186 13.86 -12.90 8.28
N MET A 187 13.19 -11.74 8.33
CA MET A 187 13.82 -10.42 8.51
C MET A 187 13.56 -9.83 9.89
N THR A 188 13.05 -10.62 10.84
CA THR A 188 12.79 -10.18 12.21
C THR A 188 14.11 -10.06 13.01
N PRO A 189 14.27 -9.04 13.89
CA PRO A 189 13.40 -7.88 14.07
C PRO A 189 13.53 -6.89 12.89
N MET A 190 12.40 -6.57 12.25
CA MET A 190 12.39 -5.66 11.09
C MET A 190 12.85 -4.26 11.49
N ALA A 191 12.37 -3.76 12.62
CA ALA A 191 12.69 -2.42 13.12
C ALA A 191 14.19 -2.20 13.32
N GLU A 192 14.91 -3.19 13.85
CA GLU A 192 16.37 -3.09 14.07
C GLU A 192 17.16 -2.97 12.76
N ARG A 193 16.74 -3.68 11.70
CA ARG A 193 17.40 -3.61 10.39
C ARG A 193 17.28 -2.22 9.78
N TRP A 194 16.10 -1.62 9.87
CA TRP A 194 15.89 -0.25 9.42
C TRP A 194 16.66 0.78 10.27
N ARG A 195 16.72 0.59 11.60
CA ARG A 195 17.57 1.42 12.48
C ARG A 195 19.04 1.32 12.10
N ALA A 196 19.53 0.14 11.74
CA ALA A 196 20.92 -0.09 11.33
C ALA A 196 21.31 0.71 10.08
N VAL A 197 20.38 0.92 9.14
CA VAL A 197 20.58 1.79 7.96
C VAL A 197 20.19 3.25 8.22
N LYS A 198 20.11 3.68 9.49
CA LYS A 198 19.93 5.07 9.93
C LYS A 198 18.58 5.72 9.55
N TRP A 199 17.50 4.94 9.51
CA TRP A 199 16.14 5.46 9.37
C TRP A 199 15.52 5.82 10.73
N ASP A 200 14.57 6.77 10.73
CA ASP A 200 13.64 6.97 11.84
C ASP A 200 12.60 5.86 11.81
N VAL A 201 12.45 5.09 12.88
CA VAL A 201 11.66 3.85 12.88
C VAL A 201 10.52 3.95 13.88
N ILE A 202 9.29 3.84 13.37
CA ILE A 202 8.07 3.78 14.16
C ILE A 202 7.48 2.37 14.01
N GLU A 203 7.25 1.69 15.13
CA GLU A 203 6.49 0.43 15.15
C GLU A 203 5.05 0.74 15.52
N ALA A 204 4.09 0.30 14.71
CA ALA A 204 2.68 0.63 14.88
C ALA A 204 1.78 -0.60 14.73
N ASP A 205 0.60 -0.55 15.33
CA ASP A 205 -0.51 -1.41 14.92
C ASP A 205 -0.98 -0.95 13.53
N GLY A 206 -0.88 -1.84 12.55
CA GLY A 206 -1.26 -1.58 11.16
C GLY A 206 -2.78 -1.49 10.93
N HIS A 207 -3.59 -1.70 11.98
CA HIS A 207 -5.03 -1.58 11.93
C HIS A 207 -5.58 -0.43 12.80
N ASP A 208 -4.71 0.34 13.45
CA ASP A 208 -5.08 1.59 14.11
C ASP A 208 -4.93 2.77 13.13
N VAL A 209 -6.01 3.10 12.44
CA VAL A 209 -6.05 4.19 11.44
C VAL A 209 -5.62 5.52 12.02
N ALA A 210 -5.99 5.82 13.27
CA ALA A 210 -5.69 7.11 13.89
C ALA A 210 -4.20 7.22 14.23
N ALA A 211 -3.62 6.17 14.81
CA ALA A 211 -2.18 6.11 15.08
C ALA A 211 -1.35 6.16 13.79
N LEU A 212 -1.75 5.41 12.76
CA LEU A 212 -1.10 5.43 11.45
C LEU A 212 -1.16 6.83 10.83
N ALA A 213 -2.33 7.46 10.81
CA ALA A 213 -2.51 8.80 10.25
C ALA A 213 -1.64 9.83 11.00
N ALA A 214 -1.55 9.74 12.32
CA ALA A 214 -0.67 10.61 13.12
C ALA A 214 0.82 10.40 12.77
N ALA A 215 1.28 9.15 12.69
CA ALA A 215 2.66 8.82 12.34
C ALA A 215 3.05 9.26 10.91
N LEU A 216 2.12 9.11 9.97
CA LEU A 216 2.27 9.51 8.57
C LEU A 216 2.21 11.03 8.36
N ALA A 217 1.41 11.74 9.16
CA ALA A 217 1.28 13.20 9.11
C ALA A 217 2.43 13.92 9.83
N ALA A 218 3.11 13.25 10.75
CA ALA A 218 4.19 13.83 11.53
C ALA A 218 5.28 14.43 10.62
N PRO A 219 5.78 15.64 10.94
CA PRO A 219 6.70 16.36 10.06
C PRO A 219 7.99 15.56 9.81
N PRO A 220 8.62 15.77 8.63
CA PRO A 220 9.96 15.28 8.34
C PRO A 220 10.96 15.65 9.45
N ALA A 221 11.78 14.68 9.84
CA ALA A 221 12.92 14.91 10.74
C ALA A 221 14.20 15.19 9.91
N ASP A 222 15.37 14.75 10.41
CA ASP A 222 16.68 14.89 9.76
C ASP A 222 17.04 13.71 8.82
N ARG A 223 16.18 12.68 8.74
CA ARG A 223 16.41 11.40 8.07
C ARG A 223 15.10 10.83 7.50
N PRO A 224 15.15 9.88 6.54
CA PRO A 224 13.95 9.18 6.08
C PRO A 224 13.29 8.38 7.21
N ARG A 225 11.98 8.21 7.14
CA ARG A 225 11.18 7.49 8.14
C ARG A 225 10.64 6.19 7.59
N VAL A 226 10.60 5.14 8.41
CA VAL A 226 9.84 3.92 8.12
C VAL A 226 8.85 3.65 9.24
N ILE A 227 7.63 3.30 8.85
CA ILE A 227 6.60 2.77 9.74
C ILE A 227 6.55 1.26 9.53
N VAL A 228 6.96 0.50 10.53
CA VAL A 228 6.80 -0.96 10.57
C VAL A 228 5.40 -1.23 11.13
N ALA A 229 4.44 -1.43 10.24
CA ALA A 229 3.04 -1.62 10.57
C ALA A 229 2.77 -3.13 10.72
N ARG A 230 2.49 -3.57 11.95
CA ARG A 230 2.07 -4.96 12.22
C ARG A 230 0.64 -5.15 11.74
N THR A 231 0.45 -5.97 10.73
CA THR A 231 -0.84 -6.19 10.07
C THR A 231 -1.19 -7.67 10.07
N ILE A 232 -2.42 -7.98 9.68
CA ILE A 232 -2.92 -9.34 9.50
C ILE A 232 -3.19 -9.54 8.01
N PHE A 233 -2.51 -10.51 7.39
CA PHE A 233 -2.82 -10.92 6.02
C PHE A 233 -4.30 -11.33 5.93
N GLY A 234 -5.08 -10.79 5.00
CA GLY A 234 -6.51 -11.11 4.92
C GLY A 234 -7.41 -10.42 5.95
N ARG A 235 -6.91 -9.38 6.64
CA ARG A 235 -7.61 -8.70 7.74
C ARG A 235 -9.09 -8.43 7.44
N GLY A 236 -9.93 -8.89 8.36
CA GLY A 236 -11.37 -8.63 8.39
C GLY A 236 -12.22 -9.71 7.71
N VAL A 237 -11.60 -10.72 7.12
CA VAL A 237 -12.27 -11.92 6.62
C VAL A 237 -11.69 -13.13 7.35
N GLU A 238 -12.42 -13.65 8.35
CA GLU A 238 -11.93 -14.64 9.32
C GLU A 238 -11.25 -15.87 8.67
N PHE A 239 -11.81 -16.41 7.58
CA PHE A 239 -11.25 -17.57 6.89
C PHE A 239 -10.08 -17.23 5.94
N MET A 240 -9.78 -15.94 5.74
CA MET A 240 -8.63 -15.46 4.99
C MET A 240 -7.46 -15.04 5.88
N GLU A 241 -7.71 -14.77 7.16
CA GLU A 241 -6.68 -14.28 8.07
C GLU A 241 -5.52 -15.27 8.23
N GLY A 242 -4.32 -14.83 7.82
CA GLY A 242 -3.08 -15.62 7.89
C GLY A 242 -3.10 -16.90 7.05
N LYS A 243 -3.82 -16.93 5.92
CA LYS A 243 -3.93 -18.12 5.06
C LYS A 243 -3.27 -17.90 3.69
N ILE A 244 -2.26 -18.72 3.39
CA ILE A 244 -1.50 -18.74 2.12
C ILE A 244 -2.41 -18.82 0.88
N LYS A 245 -3.49 -19.61 0.95
CA LYS A 245 -4.49 -19.78 -0.12
C LYS A 245 -4.87 -18.45 -0.78
N TRP A 246 -5.10 -17.42 0.02
CA TRP A 246 -5.64 -16.14 -0.43
C TRP A 246 -4.59 -15.16 -0.97
N HIS A 247 -3.36 -15.63 -1.16
CA HIS A 247 -2.37 -14.90 -1.95
C HIS A 247 -2.68 -14.96 -3.44
N TYR A 248 -3.11 -16.11 -4.00
CA TYR A 248 -3.35 -16.25 -5.44
C TYR A 248 -4.76 -16.73 -5.82
N TRP A 249 -5.51 -17.34 -4.90
CA TRP A 249 -6.79 -17.93 -5.29
C TRP A 249 -7.91 -16.90 -5.41
N PRO A 250 -8.76 -17.01 -6.44
CA PRO A 250 -10.03 -16.30 -6.48
C PRO A 250 -11.05 -16.90 -5.51
N MET A 251 -12.15 -16.19 -5.26
CA MET A 251 -13.25 -16.64 -4.41
C MET A 251 -14.36 -17.34 -5.21
N SER A 252 -14.93 -18.40 -4.65
CA SER A 252 -16.26 -18.91 -5.01
C SER A 252 -17.38 -17.91 -4.65
N ASP A 253 -18.61 -18.17 -5.10
CA ASP A 253 -19.76 -17.33 -4.77
C ASP A 253 -20.08 -17.40 -3.27
N GLU A 254 -19.95 -18.59 -2.69
CA GLU A 254 -20.16 -18.85 -1.27
C GLU A 254 -19.10 -18.15 -0.41
N GLU A 255 -17.83 -18.24 -0.79
CA GLU A 255 -16.73 -17.55 -0.08
C GLU A 255 -16.88 -16.03 -0.18
N TYR A 256 -17.33 -15.51 -1.32
CA TYR A 256 -17.60 -14.07 -1.46
C TYR A 256 -18.74 -13.61 -0.53
N ALA A 257 -19.87 -14.32 -0.52
CA ALA A 257 -20.99 -13.99 0.36
C ALA A 257 -20.58 -14.00 1.84
N LEU A 258 -19.79 -15.00 2.25
CA LEU A 258 -19.25 -15.09 3.60
C LEU A 258 -18.27 -13.96 3.90
N ALA A 259 -17.37 -13.63 2.97
CA ALA A 259 -16.40 -12.54 3.15
C ALA A 259 -17.08 -11.18 3.35
N ILE A 260 -18.14 -10.90 2.59
CA ILE A 260 -18.96 -9.69 2.79
C ILE A 260 -19.55 -9.70 4.20
N SER A 261 -20.16 -10.81 4.64
CA SER A 261 -20.72 -10.91 5.99
C SER A 261 -19.68 -10.70 7.09
N CYS A 262 -18.44 -11.18 6.91
CA CYS A 262 -17.34 -10.95 7.85
C CYS A 262 -17.04 -9.46 8.02
N ILE A 263 -16.87 -8.72 6.92
CA ILE A 263 -16.46 -7.30 7.00
C ILE A 263 -17.59 -6.39 7.46
N GLU A 264 -18.86 -6.78 7.32
CA GLU A 264 -19.99 -5.98 7.82
C GLU A 264 -19.98 -5.83 9.35
N LYS A 265 -19.37 -6.76 10.07
CA LYS A 265 -19.15 -6.68 11.52
C LYS A 265 -18.15 -5.58 11.92
N LEU A 266 -17.43 -5.01 10.94
CA LEU A 266 -16.36 -4.02 11.13
C LEU A 266 -16.79 -2.59 10.73
N LYS A 267 -18.07 -2.38 10.40
CA LYS A 267 -18.64 -1.04 10.14
C LYS A 267 -18.57 -0.18 11.38
#